data_AF-A0A0F3IN49-F1
#
_entry.id   AF-A0A0F3IN49-F1
#
_cell.length_a   1.000
_cell.length_b   1.000
_cell.length_c   1.000
_cell.angle_alpha   90.00
_cell.angle_beta   90.00
_cell.angle_gamma   90.00
#
_symmetry.space_group_name_H-M   'P 1'
#
loop_
_entity.id
_entity.type
_entity.pdbx_description
1 polymer ?
#
loop_
_entity_poly.entity_id
_entity_poly.type
_entity_poly.pdbx_seq_one_letter_code
_entity_poly.pdbx_strand_id
1 'polypeptide(L)'
;MFFGGTLAGTLIGGTLAAEIFYPATLAAGAALALAGLVPARYLPDAREPRRAAVSLRPLFSNPRFLALVLLAAIPSRLVIGAFLYYLVPLHLHDHGFPANRIGWVLMVYGLVLVLLATPIARQIDRRNRPFTFTLLGLLGSALAMALIPLGGGGFAVAVAAVATLGLAQALGMAPQVTLLFRATEREMAQAGRARL
;
A
#
# COMPACT_ATOMS: atom_id res chain seq x y z
N MET A 1 1.90 -0.13 -12.92
CA MET A 1 1.20 -1.41 -13.21
C MET A 1 0.93 -2.28 -11.98
N PHE A 2 1.74 -2.25 -10.91
CA PHE A 2 1.52 -3.05 -9.69
C PHE A 2 0.13 -2.84 -9.03
N PHE A 3 -0.32 -1.60 -8.86
CA PHE A 3 -1.60 -1.29 -8.21
C PHE A 3 -2.86 -1.69 -9.00
N GLY A 4 -2.75 -1.83 -10.34
CA GLY A 4 -3.87 -2.24 -11.17
C GLY A 4 -4.29 -3.70 -10.90
N GLY A 5 -3.31 -4.58 -10.65
CA GLY A 5 -3.56 -5.98 -10.33
C GLY A 5 -4.21 -6.17 -8.95
N THR A 6 -3.76 -5.44 -7.93
CA THR A 6 -4.37 -5.48 -6.59
C THR A 6 -5.82 -5.03 -6.60
N LEU A 7 -6.13 -3.97 -7.35
CA LEU A 7 -7.48 -3.44 -7.50
C LEU A 7 -8.44 -4.36 -8.24
N ALA A 8 -8.01 -4.85 -9.40
CA ALA A 8 -8.81 -5.79 -10.18
C ALA A 8 -9.05 -7.07 -9.38
N GLY A 9 -8.02 -7.57 -8.67
CA GLY A 9 -8.13 -8.76 -7.82
C GLY A 9 -9.13 -8.60 -6.66
N THR A 10 -9.11 -7.49 -5.94
CA THR A 10 -10.05 -7.25 -4.82
C THR A 10 -11.50 -7.11 -5.32
N LEU A 11 -11.73 -6.40 -6.42
CA LEU A 11 -13.07 -6.27 -7.02
C LEU A 11 -13.58 -7.62 -7.54
N ILE A 12 -12.82 -8.28 -8.42
CA ILE A 12 -13.24 -9.53 -9.08
C ILE A 12 -13.39 -10.64 -8.03
N GLY A 13 -12.49 -10.73 -7.05
CA GLY A 13 -12.58 -11.72 -5.98
C GLY A 13 -13.77 -11.49 -5.05
N GLY A 14 -14.06 -10.23 -4.69
CA GLY A 14 -15.19 -9.88 -3.83
C GLY A 14 -16.54 -10.12 -4.49
N THR A 15 -16.69 -9.79 -5.78
CA THR A 15 -17.94 -10.02 -6.52
C THR A 15 -18.15 -11.50 -6.85
N LEU A 16 -17.12 -12.23 -7.29
CA LEU A 16 -17.25 -13.67 -7.55
C LEU A 16 -17.60 -14.46 -6.28
N ALA A 17 -16.98 -14.12 -5.13
CA ALA A 17 -17.24 -14.81 -3.87
C ALA A 17 -18.68 -14.58 -3.37
N ALA A 18 -19.27 -13.43 -3.71
CA ALA A 18 -20.64 -13.10 -3.35
C ALA A 18 -21.69 -13.84 -4.21
N GLU A 19 -21.36 -14.20 -5.46
CA GLU A 19 -22.33 -14.76 -6.40
C GLU A 19 -22.19 -16.28 -6.65
N ILE A 20 -20.99 -16.87 -6.57
CA ILE A 20 -20.72 -18.18 -7.23
C ILE A 20 -19.93 -19.19 -6.37
N PHE A 21 -20.00 -19.12 -5.04
CA PHE A 21 -19.30 -20.00 -4.08
C PHE A 21 -17.78 -19.75 -3.95
N TYR A 22 -17.30 -19.71 -2.70
CA TYR A 22 -15.91 -19.41 -2.31
C TYR A 22 -14.81 -20.26 -3.00
N PRO A 23 -14.97 -21.58 -3.21
CA PRO A 23 -13.95 -22.41 -3.85
C PRO A 23 -13.69 -22.05 -5.32
N ALA A 24 -14.73 -21.62 -6.05
CA ALA A 24 -14.61 -21.25 -7.46
C ALA A 24 -13.79 -19.96 -7.63
N THR A 25 -13.97 -18.99 -6.72
CA THR A 25 -13.16 -17.76 -6.68
C THR A 25 -11.68 -18.05 -6.44
N LEU A 26 -11.37 -18.98 -5.53
CA LEU A 26 -9.98 -19.39 -5.25
C LEU A 26 -9.34 -20.10 -6.45
N ALA A 27 -10.08 -20.99 -7.11
CA ALA A 27 -9.59 -21.67 -8.31
C ALA A 27 -9.30 -20.67 -9.45
N ALA A 28 -10.15 -19.66 -9.65
CA ALA A 28 -9.94 -18.59 -10.62
C ALA A 28 -8.69 -17.77 -10.30
N GLY A 29 -8.47 -17.43 -9.01
CA GLY A 29 -7.26 -16.75 -8.55
C GLY A 29 -5.99 -17.57 -8.81
N ALA A 30 -6.03 -18.88 -8.55
CA ALA A 30 -4.92 -19.79 -8.81
C ALA A 30 -4.61 -19.90 -10.32
N ALA A 31 -5.63 -20.00 -11.17
CA ALA A 31 -5.46 -20.04 -12.62
C ALA A 31 -4.83 -18.75 -13.16
N LEU A 32 -5.25 -17.58 -12.67
CA LEU A 32 -4.65 -16.29 -13.04
C LEU A 32 -3.19 -16.18 -12.58
N ALA A 33 -2.86 -16.67 -11.38
CA ALA A 33 -1.47 -16.70 -10.91
C ALA A 33 -0.58 -17.58 -11.81
N LEU A 34 -1.10 -18.74 -12.25
CA LEU A 34 -0.39 -19.62 -13.19
C LEU A 34 -0.25 -18.98 -14.58
N ALA A 35 -1.27 -18.25 -15.06
CA ALA A 35 -1.18 -17.51 -16.31
C ALA A 35 -0.10 -16.41 -16.27
N GLY A 36 0.14 -15.80 -15.11
CA GLY A 36 1.24 -14.86 -14.88
C GLY A 36 2.64 -15.44 -15.10
N LEU A 37 2.80 -16.78 -15.03
CA LEU A 37 4.07 -17.45 -15.36
C LEU A 37 4.34 -17.48 -16.86
N VAL A 38 3.38 -17.16 -17.73
CA VAL A 38 3.57 -17.12 -19.19
C VAL A 38 4.50 -15.98 -19.61
N PRO A 39 4.27 -14.71 -19.23
CA PRO A 39 5.21 -13.63 -19.55
C PRO A 39 6.59 -13.83 -18.91
N ALA A 40 6.70 -14.48 -17.75
CA ALA A 40 7.98 -14.79 -17.10
C ALA A 40 8.95 -15.60 -17.98
N ARG A 41 8.44 -16.36 -18.95
CA ARG A 41 9.22 -17.19 -19.90
C ARG A 41 9.86 -16.37 -21.01
N TYR A 42 9.31 -15.18 -21.28
CA TYR A 42 9.74 -14.27 -22.34
C TYR A 42 10.56 -13.10 -21.78
N LEU A 43 10.70 -12.98 -20.46
CA LEU A 43 11.67 -12.06 -19.89
C LEU A 43 13.08 -12.60 -20.20
N PRO A 44 14.00 -11.73 -20.67
CA PRO A 44 15.38 -12.13 -20.84
C PRO A 44 15.93 -12.68 -19.52
N ASP A 45 16.81 -13.68 -19.60
CA ASP A 45 17.45 -14.33 -18.45
C ASP A 45 18.37 -13.29 -17.76
N ALA A 46 17.76 -12.40 -16.97
CA ALA A 46 18.43 -11.41 -16.15
C ALA A 46 18.96 -12.14 -14.91
N ARG A 47 19.93 -13.04 -15.15
CA ARG A 47 20.73 -13.63 -14.08
C ARG A 47 21.54 -12.51 -13.47
N GLU A 48 20.96 -11.84 -12.49
CA GLU A 48 21.73 -10.96 -11.64
C GLU A 48 22.87 -11.78 -11.02
N PRO A 49 24.12 -11.27 -11.05
CA PRO A 49 25.23 -11.96 -10.42
C PRO A 49 24.86 -12.27 -8.96
N ARG A 50 25.12 -13.51 -8.54
CA ARG A 50 24.76 -14.04 -7.20
C ARG A 50 25.13 -13.00 -6.14
N ARG A 51 24.13 -12.28 -5.64
CA ARG A 51 24.35 -11.17 -4.70
C ARG A 51 25.04 -11.74 -3.46
N ALA A 52 26.24 -11.26 -3.17
CA ALA A 52 26.94 -11.60 -1.92
C ALA A 52 26.04 -11.26 -0.73
N ALA A 53 26.08 -12.07 0.33
CA ALA A 53 25.30 -11.84 1.53
C ALA A 53 25.73 -10.49 2.16
N VAL A 54 24.87 -9.48 2.04
CA VAL A 54 25.12 -8.16 2.62
C VAL A 54 24.69 -8.20 4.09
N SER A 55 25.56 -7.76 5.00
CA SER A 55 25.22 -7.61 6.41
C SER A 55 24.16 -6.53 6.59
N LEU A 56 23.03 -6.87 7.22
CA LEU A 56 21.96 -5.92 7.56
C LEU A 56 22.22 -5.16 8.87
N ARG A 57 23.23 -5.57 9.66
CA ARG A 57 23.58 -4.92 10.94
C ARG A 57 23.78 -3.40 10.85
N PRO A 58 24.43 -2.85 9.80
CA PRO A 58 24.61 -1.40 9.68
C PRO A 58 23.29 -0.64 9.56
N LEU A 59 22.26 -1.23 8.93
CA LEU A 59 20.94 -0.61 8.80
C LEU A 59 20.27 -0.42 10.16
N PHE A 60 20.35 -1.40 11.05
CA PHE A 60 19.80 -1.30 12.40
C PHE A 60 20.54 -0.29 13.29
N SER A 61 21.78 0.05 12.93
CA SER A 61 22.58 1.07 13.64
C SER A 61 22.32 2.48 13.11
N ASN A 62 21.57 2.65 12.02
CA ASN A 62 21.26 3.94 11.44
C ASN A 62 19.98 4.52 12.05
N PRO A 63 20.07 5.58 12.89
CA PRO A 63 18.91 6.14 13.58
C PRO A 63 17.93 6.80 12.61
N ARG A 64 18.36 7.28 11.43
CA ARG A 64 17.47 7.89 10.42
C ARG A 64 16.63 6.83 9.75
N PHE A 65 17.24 5.69 9.41
CA PHE A 65 16.52 4.53 8.89
C PHE A 65 15.53 4.00 9.93
N LEU A 66 15.97 3.82 11.18
CA LEU A 66 15.11 3.31 12.24
C LEU A 66 13.95 4.26 12.53
N ALA A 67 14.18 5.57 12.59
CA ALA A 67 13.12 6.56 12.75
C ALA A 67 12.12 6.52 11.60
N LEU A 68 12.58 6.40 10.34
CA LEU A 68 11.69 6.29 9.19
C LEU A 68 10.85 5.01 9.23
N VAL A 69 11.45 3.88 9.62
CA VAL A 69 10.73 2.61 9.74
C VAL A 69 9.70 2.69 10.86
N LEU A 70 10.11 3.11 12.06
CA LEU A 70 9.26 3.11 13.25
C LEU A 70 8.15 4.17 13.18
N LEU A 71 8.43 5.38 12.67
CA LEU A 71 7.47 6.49 12.68
C LEU A 71 6.68 6.65 11.38
N ALA A 72 7.12 6.05 10.27
CA ALA A 72 6.44 6.21 8.98
C ALA A 72 6.00 4.88 8.37
N ALA A 73 6.91 3.92 8.23
CA ALA A 73 6.61 2.67 7.53
C ALA A 73 5.71 1.72 8.35
N ILE A 74 5.99 1.54 9.63
CA ILE A 74 5.17 0.68 10.51
C ILE A 74 3.76 1.27 10.67
N PRO A 75 3.59 2.57 11.00
CA PRO A 75 2.26 3.14 11.13
C PRO A 75 1.48 3.09 9.82
N SER A 76 2.09 3.41 8.68
CA SER A 76 1.38 3.36 7.39
C SER A 76 0.89 1.95 7.06
N ARG A 77 1.71 0.92 7.33
CA ARG A 77 1.34 -0.49 7.16
C ARG A 77 0.23 -0.92 8.13
N LEU A 78 0.31 -0.48 9.38
CA LEU A 78 -0.67 -0.79 10.41
C LEU A 78 -2.03 -0.19 10.05
N VAL A 79 -2.08 1.05 9.54
CA VAL A 79 -3.33 1.67 9.09
C VAL A 79 -3.95 0.87 7.94
N ILE A 80 -3.16 0.41 6.97
CA ILE A 80 -3.71 -0.41 5.87
C ILE A 80 -4.21 -1.77 6.41
N GLY A 81 -3.41 -2.47 7.21
CA GLY A 81 -3.76 -3.80 7.70
C GLY A 81 -4.91 -3.78 8.72
N ALA A 82 -4.78 -2.99 9.77
CA ALA A 82 -5.73 -2.95 10.87
C ALA A 82 -6.93 -2.05 10.56
N PHE A 83 -6.72 -0.82 10.07
CA PHE A 83 -7.83 0.09 9.86
C PHE A 83 -8.63 -0.26 8.61
N LEU A 84 -7.99 -0.31 7.45
CA LEU A 84 -8.69 -0.53 6.18
C LEU A 84 -9.24 -1.95 6.04
N TYR A 85 -8.44 -2.99 6.34
CA TYR A 85 -8.86 -4.38 6.12
C TYR A 85 -9.57 -5.04 7.31
N TYR A 86 -9.60 -4.42 8.48
CA TYR A 86 -10.26 -4.99 9.66
C TYR A 86 -11.28 -4.05 10.29
N LEU A 87 -10.88 -2.88 10.79
CA LEU A 87 -11.83 -1.96 11.46
C LEU A 87 -12.94 -1.46 10.54
N VAL A 88 -12.64 -1.06 9.30
CA VAL A 88 -13.67 -0.56 8.38
C VAL A 88 -14.72 -1.65 8.04
N PRO A 89 -14.31 -2.86 7.63
CA PRO A 89 -15.25 -3.97 7.43
C PRO A 89 -16.06 -4.31 8.68
N LEU A 90 -15.40 -4.39 9.84
CA LEU A 90 -16.06 -4.69 11.11
C LEU A 90 -17.10 -3.63 11.46
N HIS A 91 -16.73 -2.35 11.37
CA HIS A 91 -17.62 -1.23 11.64
C HIS A 91 -18.85 -1.26 10.74
N LEU A 92 -18.68 -1.48 9.44
CA LEU A 92 -19.80 -1.58 8.51
C LEU A 92 -20.66 -2.82 8.74
N HIS A 93 -20.05 -3.93 9.12
CA HIS A 93 -20.76 -5.15 9.48
C HIS A 93 -21.64 -4.95 10.72
N ASP A 94 -21.11 -4.30 11.77
CA ASP A 94 -21.85 -3.98 12.99
C ASP A 94 -23.03 -3.02 12.73
N HIS A 95 -22.94 -2.19 11.69
CA HIS A 95 -24.04 -1.34 11.21
C HIS A 95 -25.02 -2.07 10.27
N GLY A 96 -24.88 -3.39 10.11
CA GLY A 96 -25.79 -4.24 9.34
C GLY A 96 -25.61 -4.16 7.82
N PHE A 97 -24.49 -3.60 7.31
CA PHE A 97 -24.27 -3.55 5.87
C PHE A 97 -23.85 -4.93 5.30
N PRO A 98 -24.37 -5.32 4.11
CA PRO A 98 -24.02 -6.58 3.49
C PRO A 98 -22.58 -6.58 2.98
N ALA A 99 -21.98 -7.77 2.88
CA ALA A 99 -20.59 -7.96 2.44
C ALA A 99 -20.26 -7.30 1.09
N ASN A 100 -21.21 -7.28 0.15
CA ASN A 100 -21.05 -6.55 -1.11
C ASN A 100 -20.75 -5.07 -0.85
N ARG A 101 -21.58 -4.36 -0.07
CA ARG A 101 -21.39 -2.92 0.23
C ARG A 101 -20.05 -2.64 0.91
N ILE A 102 -19.57 -3.55 1.76
CA ILE A 102 -18.25 -3.46 2.38
C ILE A 102 -17.14 -3.53 1.32
N GLY A 103 -17.24 -4.49 0.39
CA GLY A 103 -16.32 -4.61 -0.75
C GLY A 103 -16.22 -3.33 -1.57
N TRP A 104 -17.36 -2.69 -1.88
CA TRP A 104 -17.37 -1.41 -2.60
C TRP A 104 -16.64 -0.31 -1.84
N VAL A 105 -16.81 -0.20 -0.52
CA VAL A 105 -16.09 0.78 0.30
C VAL A 105 -14.59 0.52 0.23
N LEU A 106 -14.15 -0.73 0.36
CA LEU A 106 -12.73 -1.08 0.23
C LEU A 106 -12.17 -0.75 -1.16
N MET A 107 -12.97 -0.89 -2.22
CA MET A 107 -12.55 -0.53 -3.57
C MET A 107 -12.29 0.98 -3.73
N VAL A 108 -13.02 1.84 -3.02
CA VAL A 108 -12.83 3.29 -3.07
C VAL A 108 -11.38 3.64 -2.75
N TYR A 109 -10.78 2.99 -1.75
CA TYR A 109 -9.36 3.19 -1.39
C TYR A 109 -8.46 3.04 -2.60
N GLY A 110 -8.57 1.89 -3.27
CA GLY A 110 -7.67 1.59 -4.38
C GLY A 110 -8.01 2.44 -5.62
N LEU A 111 -9.29 2.73 -5.87
CA LEU A 111 -9.70 3.60 -6.98
C LEU A 111 -9.07 4.98 -6.84
N VAL A 112 -9.18 5.57 -5.64
CA VAL A 112 -8.52 6.84 -5.32
C VAL A 112 -7.01 6.72 -5.47
N LEU A 113 -6.41 5.65 -4.96
CA LEU A 113 -4.97 5.43 -5.06
C LEU A 113 -4.50 5.35 -6.52
N VAL A 114 -5.17 4.62 -7.41
CA VAL A 114 -4.78 4.50 -8.82
C VAL A 114 -4.97 5.81 -9.58
N LEU A 115 -6.08 6.51 -9.34
CA LEU A 115 -6.35 7.79 -9.99
C LEU A 115 -5.35 8.85 -9.55
N LEU A 116 -4.99 8.87 -8.27
CA LEU A 116 -4.22 9.97 -7.68
C LEU A 116 -2.72 9.68 -7.55
N ALA A 117 -2.26 8.42 -7.48
CA ALA A 117 -0.85 8.11 -7.28
C ALA A 117 0.06 8.70 -8.36
N THR A 118 -0.34 8.62 -9.63
CA THR A 118 0.47 9.15 -10.75
C THR A 118 0.57 10.68 -10.75
N PRO A 119 -0.53 11.45 -10.71
CA PRO A 119 -0.43 12.91 -10.69
C PRO A 119 0.23 13.43 -9.42
N ILE A 120 -0.02 12.80 -8.27
CA ILE A 120 0.61 13.18 -7.00
C ILE A 120 2.11 12.91 -7.04
N ALA A 121 2.56 11.75 -7.52
CA ALA A 121 3.98 11.45 -7.65
C ALA A 121 4.70 12.51 -8.49
N ARG A 122 4.14 12.88 -9.66
CA ARG A 122 4.70 13.96 -10.51
C ARG A 122 4.80 15.29 -9.78
N GLN A 123 3.81 15.63 -8.95
CA GLN A 123 3.80 16.87 -8.18
C GLN A 123 4.83 16.87 -7.05
N ILE A 124 5.03 15.73 -6.39
CA ILE A 124 6.02 15.56 -5.33
C ILE A 124 7.43 15.70 -5.92
N ASP A 125 7.70 15.04 -7.05
CA ASP A 125 8.99 15.09 -7.73
C ASP A 125 9.39 16.53 -8.08
N ARG A 126 8.42 17.34 -8.54
CA ARG A 126 8.62 18.77 -8.83
C ARG A 126 8.97 19.62 -7.60
N ARG A 127 8.43 19.28 -6.44
CA ARG A 127 8.58 20.08 -5.20
C ARG A 127 9.82 19.70 -4.39
N ASN A 128 10.40 18.51 -4.60
CA ASN A 128 11.62 17.99 -3.95
C ASN A 128 11.64 18.12 -2.41
N ARG A 129 10.48 17.96 -1.75
CA ARG A 129 10.31 18.03 -0.29
C ARG A 129 9.72 16.73 0.29
N PRO A 130 10.42 15.59 0.17
CA PRO A 130 9.82 14.28 0.45
C PRO A 130 9.43 14.10 1.93
N PHE A 131 10.11 14.78 2.86
CA PHE A 131 9.73 14.77 4.28
C PHE A 131 8.34 15.38 4.51
N THR A 132 8.06 16.55 3.92
CA THR A 132 6.78 17.24 4.09
C THR A 132 5.61 16.40 3.57
N PHE A 133 5.76 15.79 2.39
CA PHE A 133 4.71 14.93 1.82
C PHE A 133 4.50 13.64 2.62
N THR A 134 5.57 13.06 3.19
CA THR A 134 5.45 11.92 4.10
C THR A 134 4.65 12.29 5.34
N LEU A 135 4.95 13.45 5.94
CA LEU A 135 4.23 13.93 7.12
C LEU A 135 2.75 14.22 6.79
N LEU A 136 2.47 14.87 5.66
CA LEU A 136 1.10 15.11 5.20
C LEU A 136 0.33 13.80 4.96
N GLY A 137 0.98 12.78 4.41
CA GLY A 137 0.38 11.45 4.25
C GLY A 137 0.08 10.75 5.59
N LEU A 138 0.96 10.88 6.57
CA LEU A 138 0.73 10.37 7.93
C LEU A 138 -0.42 11.10 8.63
N LEU A 139 -0.42 12.44 8.60
CA LEU A 139 -1.48 13.26 9.18
C LEU A 139 -2.82 13.01 8.49
N GLY A 140 -2.83 12.90 7.16
CA GLY A 140 -4.02 12.54 6.39
C GLY A 140 -4.55 11.14 6.73
N SER A 141 -3.67 10.18 7.01
CA SER A 141 -4.06 8.84 7.45
C SER A 141 -4.67 8.86 8.86
N ALA A 142 -4.11 9.66 9.77
CA ALA A 142 -4.69 9.86 11.10
C ALA A 142 -6.07 10.54 11.02
N LEU A 143 -6.21 11.54 10.15
CA LEU A 143 -7.50 12.20 9.89
C LEU A 143 -8.53 11.20 9.34
N ALA A 144 -8.13 10.35 8.39
CA ALA A 144 -9.00 9.31 7.85
C ALA A 144 -9.53 8.37 8.94
N MET A 145 -8.69 7.98 9.90
CA MET A 145 -9.10 7.15 11.04
C MET A 145 -10.06 7.89 11.97
N ALA A 146 -9.84 9.18 12.21
CA ALA A 146 -10.68 10.00 13.08
C ALA A 146 -12.08 10.26 12.49
N LEU A 147 -12.26 10.18 11.17
CA LEU A 147 -13.56 10.43 10.54
C LEU A 147 -14.65 9.45 10.98
N ILE A 148 -14.32 8.18 11.23
CA ILE A 148 -15.31 7.16 11.64
C ILE A 148 -15.96 7.48 12.99
N PRO A 149 -15.20 7.69 14.09
CA PRO A 149 -15.80 8.02 15.38
C PRO A 149 -16.46 9.41 15.39
N LEU A 150 -15.97 10.38 14.61
CA LEU A 150 -16.52 11.74 14.56
C LEU A 150 -17.79 11.86 13.71
N GLY A 151 -17.93 11.04 12.66
CA GLY A 151 -19.03 11.14 11.69
C GLY A 151 -20.27 10.31 12.04
N GLY A 152 -20.30 9.62 13.17
CA GLY A 152 -21.47 8.83 13.59
C GLY A 152 -21.68 7.53 12.79
N GLY A 153 -20.62 7.00 12.18
CA GLY A 153 -20.58 5.62 11.69
C GLY A 153 -21.36 5.27 10.41
N GLY A 154 -21.99 6.23 9.74
CA GLY A 154 -22.74 5.98 8.50
C GLY A 154 -21.87 5.51 7.32
N PHE A 155 -22.50 4.87 6.32
CA PHE A 155 -21.84 4.39 5.09
C PHE A 155 -21.06 5.50 4.37
N ALA A 156 -21.63 6.70 4.26
CA ALA A 156 -20.98 7.83 3.61
C ALA A 156 -19.68 8.25 4.33
N VAL A 157 -19.65 8.14 5.67
CA VAL A 157 -18.47 8.44 6.48
C VAL A 157 -17.39 7.41 6.27
N ALA A 158 -17.75 6.12 6.17
CA ALA A 158 -16.80 5.06 5.83
C ALA A 158 -16.19 5.28 4.44
N VAL A 159 -17.01 5.63 3.44
CA VAL A 159 -16.52 5.98 2.09
C VAL A 159 -15.58 7.18 2.14
N ALA A 160 -15.95 8.24 2.86
CA ALA A 160 -15.10 9.43 3.01
C ALA A 160 -13.77 9.10 3.70
N ALA A 161 -13.81 8.37 4.81
CA ALA A 161 -12.62 7.92 5.54
C ALA A 161 -11.67 7.13 4.65
N VAL A 162 -12.21 6.17 3.90
CA VAL A 162 -11.42 5.31 3.02
C VAL A 162 -10.87 6.07 1.79
N ALA A 163 -11.64 7.02 1.25
CA ALA A 163 -11.17 7.91 0.18
C ALA A 163 -10.05 8.84 0.67
N THR A 164 -10.21 9.45 1.85
CA THR A 164 -9.17 10.27 2.48
C THR A 164 -7.92 9.45 2.75
N LEU A 165 -8.06 8.21 3.20
CA LEU A 165 -6.94 7.30 3.39
C LEU A 165 -6.21 7.01 2.08
N GLY A 166 -6.94 6.75 0.99
CA GLY A 166 -6.35 6.53 -0.35
C GLY A 166 -5.54 7.74 -0.82
N LEU A 167 -6.06 8.94 -0.64
CA LEU A 167 -5.36 10.20 -0.94
C LEU A 167 -4.11 10.37 -0.07
N ALA A 168 -4.22 10.13 1.23
CA ALA A 168 -3.12 10.26 2.18
C ALA A 168 -1.98 9.28 1.87
N GLN A 169 -2.30 8.05 1.50
CA GLN A 169 -1.32 7.04 1.08
C GLN A 169 -0.69 7.38 -0.28
N ALA A 170 -1.44 7.93 -1.23
CA ALA A 170 -0.89 8.42 -2.50
C ALA A 170 0.16 9.54 -2.27
N LEU A 171 -0.06 10.40 -1.27
CA LEU A 171 0.90 11.44 -0.87
C LEU A 171 2.12 10.88 -0.14
N GLY A 172 1.95 9.85 0.71
CA GLY A 172 3.01 9.35 1.59
C GLY A 172 3.92 8.27 0.99
N MET A 173 3.38 7.39 0.14
CA MET A 173 4.07 6.17 -0.32
C MET A 173 5.34 6.47 -1.15
N ALA A 174 5.24 7.32 -2.17
CA ALA A 174 6.39 7.62 -3.04
C ALA A 174 7.53 8.35 -2.28
N PRO A 175 7.24 9.39 -1.47
CA PRO A 175 8.28 10.05 -0.67
C PRO A 175 8.95 9.17 0.38
N GLN A 176 8.21 8.22 0.99
CA GLN A 176 8.78 7.28 1.95
C GLN A 176 9.89 6.44 1.32
N VAL A 177 9.71 5.99 0.07
CA VAL A 177 10.73 5.26 -0.69
C VAL A 177 11.93 6.16 -1.00
N THR A 178 11.70 7.41 -1.42
CA THR A 178 12.79 8.38 -1.64
C THR A 178 13.58 8.67 -0.36
N LEU A 179 12.91 8.87 0.76
CA LEU A 179 13.55 9.09 2.07
C LEU A 179 14.29 7.86 2.55
N LEU A 180 13.77 6.67 2.30
CA LEU A 180 14.45 5.41 2.59
C LEU A 180 15.78 5.35 1.85
N PHE A 181 15.78 5.58 0.53
CA PHE A 181 17.02 5.61 -0.26
C PHE A 181 18.01 6.67 0.22
N ARG A 182 17.55 7.87 0.57
CA ARG A 182 18.40 8.93 1.15
C ARG A 182 18.94 8.56 2.53
N ALA A 183 18.15 7.86 3.35
CA ALA A 183 18.56 7.44 4.67
C ALA A 183 19.60 6.31 4.61
N THR A 184 19.52 5.43 3.59
CA THR A 184 20.40 4.28 3.41
C THR A 184 21.54 4.50 2.41
N GLU A 185 21.72 5.72 1.89
CA GLU A 185 22.69 6.03 0.83
C GLU A 185 24.13 5.68 1.25
N ARG A 186 24.47 5.92 2.52
CA ARG A 186 25.80 5.61 3.08
C ARG A 186 26.04 4.09 3.15
N GLU A 187 25.04 3.35 3.59
CA GLU A 187 25.07 1.90 3.70
C GLU A 187 25.10 1.24 2.31
N MET A 188 24.36 1.79 1.35
CA MET A 188 24.41 1.37 -0.05
C MET A 188 25.79 1.62 -0.66
N ALA A 189 26.42 2.77 -0.38
CA ALA A 189 27.78 3.06 -0.82
C ALA A 189 28.82 2.14 -0.16
N GLN A 190 28.67 1.81 1.13
CA GLN A 190 29.55 0.89 1.85
C GLN A 190 29.40 -0.55 1.33
N ALA A 191 28.17 -1.02 1.11
CA ALA A 191 27.89 -2.33 0.54
C ALA A 191 28.33 -2.43 -0.94
N GLY A 192 28.30 -1.32 -1.68
CA GLY A 192 28.84 -1.22 -3.03
C GLY A 192 30.37 -1.24 -3.06
N ARG A 193 31.04 -0.62 -2.09
CA ARG A 193 32.51 -0.67 -1.94
C ARG A 193 33.04 -2.02 -1.49
N ALA A 194 32.26 -2.80 -0.74
CA ALA A 194 32.59 -4.20 -0.42
C ALA A 194 32.55 -5.14 -1.65
N ARG A 195 32.24 -4.61 -2.85
CA ARG A 195 32.27 -5.33 -4.13
C ARG A 195 33.51 -5.02 -4.99
N LEU A 196 34.38 -4.09 -4.57
CA LEU A 196 35.68 -3.80 -5.19
C LEU A 196 36.80 -4.42 -4.35
#